data_AF-A0A955E9L1-F1
#
_entry.id   AF-A0A955E9L1-F1
#
_cell.length_a   1.000
_cell.length_b   1.000
_cell.length_c   1.000
_cell.angle_alpha   90.00
_cell.angle_beta   90.00
_cell.angle_gamma   90.00
#
_symmetry.space_group_name_H-M   'P 1'
#
loop_
_entity.id
_entity.type
_entity.pdbx_description
1 polymer ?
#
loop_
_entity_poly.entity_id
_entity_poly.type
_entity_poly.pdbx_seq_one_letter_code
_entity_poly.pdbx_strand_id
1 'polypeptide(L)'
;MQRARATCQGVHLAAVALWLGATLMTGVAAAIAFPTMRDLDPALPAFADYPTDHWMIAAGIVMNKVFAILDYASVALAIIALQALVIAAMPCRLRLSAPTSIIRLFALGGALASLAYSLFFLRPQMNAHLREFHDHALAGRIAQADAARAAFDALHPAASNALSLIAIALLILVIVGIWSLATDPHTQPTAQS
;
A
#
# COMPACT_ATOMS: atom_id res chain seq x y z
N MET A 1 28.52 17.27 6.59
CA MET A 1 27.46 16.49 7.28
C MET A 1 26.05 17.02 7.01
N GLN A 2 25.79 18.33 7.07
CA GLN A 2 24.45 18.90 6.79
C GLN A 2 23.88 18.54 5.41
N ARG A 3 24.69 18.63 4.33
CA ARG A 3 24.25 18.26 2.97
C ARG A 3 23.77 16.81 2.89
N ALA A 4 24.52 15.86 3.45
CA ALA A 4 24.16 14.44 3.45
C ALA A 4 22.84 14.18 4.20
N ARG A 5 22.62 14.86 5.34
CA ARG A 5 21.36 14.79 6.09
C ARG A 5 20.18 15.32 5.26
N ALA A 6 20.33 16.48 4.61
CA ALA A 6 19.30 17.05 3.76
C ALA A 6 18.97 16.11 2.58
N THR A 7 19.98 15.52 1.94
CA THR A 7 19.79 14.52 0.89
C THR A 7 19.01 13.31 1.40
N CYS A 8 19.40 12.74 2.54
CA CYS A 8 18.69 11.58 3.12
C CYS A 8 17.24 11.91 3.48
N GLN A 9 16.98 13.11 4.04
CA GLN A 9 15.62 13.55 4.34
C GLN A 9 14.78 13.73 3.07
N GLY A 10 15.36 14.30 2.02
CA GLY A 10 14.70 14.43 0.72
C GLY A 10 14.38 13.08 0.08
N VAL A 11 15.33 12.16 0.07
CA VAL A 11 15.13 10.78 -0.44
C VAL A 11 14.05 10.05 0.35
N HIS A 12 14.08 10.14 1.68
CA HIS A 12 13.05 9.54 2.54
C HIS A 12 11.66 10.12 2.22
N LEU A 13 11.53 11.44 2.15
CA LEU A 13 10.25 12.10 1.89
C LEU A 13 9.71 11.75 0.50
N ALA A 14 10.58 11.72 -0.52
CA ALA A 14 10.22 11.32 -1.87
C ALA A 14 9.74 9.86 -1.92
N ALA A 15 10.46 8.93 -1.27
CA ALA A 15 10.07 7.52 -1.23
C ALA A 15 8.72 7.31 -0.54
N VAL A 16 8.49 7.97 0.61
CA VAL A 16 7.21 7.90 1.32
C VAL A 16 6.07 8.52 0.49
N ALA A 17 6.29 9.65 -0.18
CA ALA A 17 5.28 10.30 -1.00
C ALA A 17 4.91 9.45 -2.23
N LEU A 18 5.90 8.84 -2.90
CA LEU A 18 5.68 7.89 -3.99
C LEU A 18 4.92 6.66 -3.51
N TRP A 19 5.24 6.17 -2.31
CA TRP A 19 4.56 5.02 -1.72
C TRP A 19 3.09 5.35 -1.44
N LEU A 20 2.82 6.51 -0.82
CA LEU A 20 1.47 7.00 -0.59
C LEU A 20 0.69 7.13 -1.90
N GLY A 21 1.31 7.74 -2.93
CA GLY A 21 0.70 7.91 -4.24
C GLY A 21 0.32 6.57 -4.88
N ALA A 22 1.22 5.58 -4.87
CA ALA A 22 0.94 4.24 -5.39
C ALA A 22 -0.22 3.56 -4.63
N THR A 23 -0.24 3.66 -3.30
CA THR A 23 -1.29 3.09 -2.45
C THR A 23 -2.66 3.72 -2.78
N LEU A 24 -2.74 5.05 -2.82
CA LEU A 24 -3.99 5.77 -3.12
C LEU A 24 -4.48 5.47 -4.54
N MET A 25 -3.58 5.50 -5.53
CA MET A 25 -3.93 5.23 -6.93
C MET A 25 -4.43 3.81 -7.14
N THR A 26 -3.94 2.84 -6.38
CA THR A 26 -4.46 1.47 -6.43
C THR A 26 -5.90 1.40 -5.90
N GLY A 27 -6.21 2.13 -4.83
CA GLY A 27 -7.58 2.26 -4.31
C GLY A 27 -8.53 2.92 -5.32
N VAL A 28 -8.08 4.00 -5.97
CA VAL A 28 -8.83 4.67 -7.05
C VAL A 28 -9.04 3.72 -8.24
N ALA A 29 -8.00 2.98 -8.64
CA ALA A 29 -8.11 2.01 -9.72
C ALA A 29 -9.17 0.94 -9.42
N ALA A 30 -9.22 0.42 -8.20
CA ALA A 30 -10.26 -0.52 -7.78
C ALA A 30 -11.66 0.11 -7.84
N ALA A 31 -11.81 1.32 -7.29
CA ALA A 31 -13.08 2.05 -7.25
C ALA A 31 -13.63 2.39 -8.65
N ILE A 32 -12.77 2.46 -9.67
CA ILE A 32 -13.18 2.64 -11.07
C ILE A 32 -13.42 1.28 -11.75
N ALA A 33 -12.46 0.35 -11.65
CA ALA A 33 -12.48 -0.90 -12.41
C ALA A 33 -13.70 -1.78 -12.10
N PHE A 34 -14.10 -1.92 -10.83
CA PHE A 34 -15.23 -2.77 -10.47
C PHE A 34 -16.57 -2.24 -11.00
N PRO A 35 -16.95 -0.96 -10.79
CA PRO A 35 -18.15 -0.41 -11.42
C PRO A 35 -18.10 -0.43 -12.94
N THR A 36 -16.98 -0.06 -13.56
CA THR A 36 -16.86 -0.09 -15.02
C THR A 36 -17.06 -1.48 -15.58
N MET A 37 -16.46 -2.52 -14.98
CA MET A 37 -16.67 -3.90 -15.43
C MET A 37 -18.12 -4.34 -15.24
N ARG A 38 -18.76 -3.93 -14.14
CA ARG A 38 -20.19 -4.23 -13.91
C ARG A 38 -21.07 -3.63 -14.99
N ASP A 39 -20.82 -2.37 -15.35
CA ASP A 39 -21.61 -1.66 -16.36
C ASP A 39 -21.38 -2.21 -17.79
N LEU A 40 -20.20 -2.79 -18.04
CA LEU A 40 -19.88 -3.46 -19.30
C LEU A 40 -20.50 -4.85 -19.45
N ASP A 41 -20.89 -5.49 -18.34
CA ASP A 41 -21.43 -6.85 -18.27
C ASP A 41 -20.67 -7.86 -19.16
N PRO A 42 -19.35 -8.03 -18.97
CA PRO A 42 -18.54 -8.84 -19.85
C PRO A 42 -18.93 -10.32 -19.73
N ALA A 43 -19.06 -10.99 -20.86
CA ALA A 43 -19.10 -12.45 -20.89
C ALA A 43 -17.68 -13.03 -20.82
N LEU A 44 -17.46 -14.01 -19.97
CA LEU A 44 -16.20 -14.76 -19.86
C LEU A 44 -16.43 -16.21 -20.29
N PRO A 45 -16.21 -16.58 -21.57
CA PRO A 45 -16.49 -17.93 -22.07
C PRO A 45 -15.78 -19.05 -21.30
N ALA A 46 -14.59 -18.79 -20.76
CA ALA A 46 -13.88 -19.75 -19.92
C ALA A 46 -14.62 -20.08 -18.61
N PHE A 47 -15.46 -19.16 -18.14
CA PHE A 47 -16.28 -19.28 -16.92
C PHE A 47 -17.77 -19.47 -17.26
N ALA A 48 -18.11 -19.98 -18.45
CA ALA A 48 -19.50 -20.15 -18.88
C ALA A 48 -20.32 -21.03 -17.92
N ASP A 49 -19.67 -21.99 -17.26
CA ASP A 49 -20.31 -22.88 -16.29
C ASP A 49 -20.56 -22.21 -14.93
N TYR A 50 -20.02 -21.02 -14.66
CA TYR A 50 -20.34 -20.20 -13.49
C TYR A 50 -21.28 -19.05 -13.92
N PRO A 51 -22.58 -19.11 -13.59
CA PRO A 51 -23.61 -18.35 -14.30
C PRO A 51 -23.70 -16.86 -13.94
N THR A 52 -22.98 -16.40 -12.92
CA THR A 52 -23.17 -15.05 -12.35
C THR A 52 -21.85 -14.29 -12.20
N ASP A 53 -21.95 -12.96 -12.08
CA ASP A 53 -20.86 -12.06 -11.68
C ASP A 53 -19.57 -12.12 -12.52
N HIS A 54 -19.68 -12.38 -13.83
CA HIS A 54 -18.52 -12.36 -14.75
C HIS A 54 -17.77 -11.02 -14.71
N TRP A 55 -18.48 -9.92 -14.51
CA TRP A 55 -17.89 -8.59 -14.29
C TRP A 55 -16.92 -8.55 -13.10
N MET A 56 -17.26 -9.22 -12.00
CA MET A 56 -16.45 -9.22 -10.79
C MET A 56 -15.20 -10.08 -10.98
N ILE A 57 -15.34 -11.22 -11.67
CA ILE A 57 -14.21 -12.08 -12.05
C ILE A 57 -13.24 -11.30 -12.95
N ALA A 58 -13.76 -10.62 -13.97
CA ALA A 58 -12.97 -9.81 -14.89
C ALA A 58 -12.22 -8.69 -14.15
N ALA A 59 -12.91 -7.91 -13.31
CA ALA A 59 -12.31 -6.87 -12.49
C ALA A 59 -11.26 -7.43 -11.52
N GLY A 60 -11.56 -8.55 -10.84
CA GLY A 60 -10.68 -9.21 -9.90
C GLY A 60 -9.38 -9.67 -10.54
N ILE A 61 -9.42 -10.25 -11.74
CA ILE A 61 -8.23 -10.67 -12.49
C ILE A 61 -7.31 -9.48 -12.80
N VAL A 62 -7.89 -8.35 -13.24
CA VAL A 62 -7.12 -7.13 -13.53
C VAL A 62 -6.54 -6.56 -12.24
N MET A 63 -7.38 -6.37 -11.22
CA MET A 63 -6.97 -5.73 -9.97
C MET A 63 -5.96 -6.57 -9.18
N ASN A 64 -6.03 -7.91 -9.24
CA ASN A 64 -5.03 -8.76 -8.58
C ASN A 64 -3.61 -8.48 -9.11
N LYS A 65 -3.46 -8.19 -10.41
CA LYS A 65 -2.16 -7.81 -10.99
C LYS A 65 -1.71 -6.42 -10.52
N VAL A 66 -2.62 -5.45 -10.49
CA VAL A 66 -2.33 -4.09 -9.98
C VAL A 66 -1.89 -4.15 -8.52
N PHE A 67 -2.57 -4.96 -7.72
CA PHE A 67 -2.24 -5.20 -6.33
C PHE A 67 -0.87 -5.85 -6.14
N ALA A 68 -0.51 -6.83 -6.97
CA ALA A 68 0.84 -7.41 -6.94
C ALA A 68 1.92 -6.38 -7.27
N ILE A 69 1.67 -5.49 -8.25
CA ILE A 69 2.59 -4.38 -8.56
C ILE A 69 2.73 -3.44 -7.36
N LEU A 70 1.62 -3.09 -6.70
CA LEU A 70 1.65 -2.28 -5.48
C LEU A 70 2.48 -2.94 -4.38
N ASP A 71 2.36 -4.26 -4.19
CA ASP A 71 3.12 -4.99 -3.18
C ASP A 71 4.64 -4.88 -3.43
N TYR A 72 5.09 -5.10 -4.67
CA TYR A 72 6.51 -4.94 -5.04
C TYR A 72 7.00 -3.50 -4.88
N ALA A 73 6.22 -2.53 -5.35
CA ALA A 73 6.55 -1.11 -5.21
C ALA A 73 6.62 -0.70 -3.74
N SER A 74 5.69 -1.17 -2.91
CA SER A 74 5.64 -0.90 -1.48
C SER A 74 6.88 -1.43 -0.77
N VAL A 75 7.30 -2.66 -1.05
CA VAL A 75 8.53 -3.23 -0.47
C VAL A 75 9.77 -2.43 -0.88
N ALA A 76 9.91 -2.10 -2.17
CA ALA A 76 11.04 -1.33 -2.65
C ALA A 76 11.12 0.06 -2.00
N LEU A 77 9.99 0.78 -1.96
CA LEU A 77 9.90 2.12 -1.37
C LEU A 77 10.06 2.09 0.16
N ALA A 78 9.55 1.05 0.83
CA ALA A 78 9.76 0.82 2.26
C ALA A 78 11.25 0.67 2.60
N ILE A 79 11.98 -0.13 1.82
CA ILE A 79 13.43 -0.33 2.00
C ILE A 79 14.18 1.00 1.83
N ILE A 80 13.89 1.75 0.75
CA ILE A 80 14.52 3.06 0.49
C ILE A 80 14.21 4.05 1.62
N ALA A 81 12.94 4.16 2.03
CA ALA A 81 12.52 5.05 3.10
C ALA A 81 13.20 4.70 4.44
N LEU A 82 13.29 3.42 4.78
CA LEU A 82 13.94 2.93 5.99
C LEU A 82 15.45 3.19 5.97
N GLN A 83 16.14 2.85 4.88
CA GLN A 83 17.58 3.09 4.74
C GLN A 83 17.91 4.58 4.83
N ALA A 84 17.15 5.44 4.13
CA ALA A 84 17.34 6.88 4.18
C ALA A 84 17.15 7.44 5.61
N LEU A 85 16.17 6.91 6.37
CA LEU A 85 15.97 7.30 7.76
C LEU A 85 17.11 6.83 8.67
N VAL A 86 17.56 5.58 8.53
CA VAL A 86 18.66 4.99 9.32
C VAL A 86 19.99 5.71 9.04
N ILE A 87 20.29 6.00 7.77
CA ILE A 87 21.49 6.76 7.40
C ILE A 87 21.41 8.20 7.93
N ALA A 88 20.23 8.83 7.92
CA ALA A 88 20.06 10.13 8.55
C ALA A 88 20.22 10.07 10.09
N ALA A 89 19.95 8.91 10.71
CA ALA A 89 20.03 8.71 12.15
C ALA A 89 21.47 8.49 12.68
N MET A 90 22.27 7.66 11.99
CA MET A 90 23.57 7.16 12.48
C MET A 90 24.65 8.24 12.72
N PRO A 91 24.95 9.15 11.78
CA PRO A 91 26.00 10.15 11.97
C PRO A 91 25.51 11.44 12.64
N CYS A 92 24.18 11.66 12.77
CA CYS A 92 23.62 12.95 13.21
C CYS A 92 23.06 12.96 14.65
N ARG A 93 23.17 11.86 15.41
CA ARG A 93 22.52 11.70 16.74
C ARG A 93 21.11 12.28 16.71
N LEU A 94 20.21 11.66 15.92
CA LEU A 94 18.79 12.03 15.91
C LEU A 94 18.37 12.29 17.35
N ARG A 95 17.94 13.53 17.65
CA ARG A 95 17.35 13.84 18.94
C ARG A 95 16.01 13.10 18.97
N LEU A 96 16.04 11.86 19.44
CA LEU A 96 14.86 11.04 19.69
C LEU A 96 13.91 11.71 20.70
N SER A 97 14.37 12.74 21.40
CA SER A 97 13.55 13.59 22.26
C SER A 97 12.61 14.55 21.52
N ALA A 98 12.80 14.77 20.21
CA ALA A 98 11.88 15.60 19.45
C ALA A 98 10.58 14.83 19.18
N PRO A 99 9.40 15.38 19.51
CA PRO A 99 8.11 14.73 19.26
C PRO A 99 7.93 14.30 17.80
N THR A 100 8.45 15.08 16.85
CA THR A 100 8.39 14.76 15.40
C THR A 100 9.15 13.49 15.05
N SER A 101 10.30 13.23 15.69
CA SER A 101 11.06 11.98 15.49
C SER A 101 10.28 10.77 15.98
N ILE A 102 9.62 10.90 17.14
CA ILE A 102 8.81 9.83 17.74
C ILE A 102 7.62 9.51 16.82
N ILE A 103 6.88 10.53 16.37
CA ILE A 103 5.75 10.36 15.45
C ILE A 103 6.19 9.66 14.16
N ARG A 104 7.33 10.06 13.57
CA ARG A 104 7.85 9.42 12.36
C ARG A 104 8.22 7.96 12.57
N LEU A 105 8.82 7.61 13.71
CA LEU A 105 9.15 6.23 14.03
C LEU A 105 7.90 5.37 14.17
N PHE A 106 6.89 5.85 14.90
CA PHE A 106 5.63 5.13 15.05
C PHE A 106 4.85 5.02 13.73
N ALA A 107 4.79 6.09 12.93
CA ALA A 107 4.11 6.07 11.65
C ALA A 107 4.81 5.12 10.66
N LEU A 108 6.14 5.19 10.52
CA LEU A 108 6.87 4.25 9.67
C LEU A 108 6.76 2.82 10.18
N GLY A 109 6.90 2.61 11.50
CA GLY A 109 6.72 1.31 12.12
C GLY A 109 5.33 0.72 11.87
N GLY A 110 4.28 1.54 11.98
CA GLY A 110 2.90 1.15 11.67
C GLY A 110 2.73 0.77 10.20
N ALA A 111 3.23 1.59 9.26
CA ALA A 111 3.18 1.27 7.83
C ALA A 111 3.91 -0.04 7.50
N LEU A 112 5.09 -0.26 8.07
CA LEU A 112 5.87 -1.48 7.89
C LEU A 112 5.18 -2.71 8.49
N ALA A 113 4.60 -2.57 9.69
CA ALA A 113 3.86 -3.66 10.34
C ALA A 113 2.61 -4.04 9.55
N SER A 114 1.85 -3.05 9.06
CA SER A 114 0.69 -3.28 8.20
C SER A 114 1.09 -3.91 6.86
N LEU A 115 2.16 -3.44 6.23
CA LEU A 115 2.69 -4.04 4.99
C LEU A 115 3.11 -5.50 5.23
N ALA A 116 3.84 -5.79 6.31
CA ALA A 116 4.26 -7.14 6.64
C ALA A 116 3.04 -8.05 6.91
N TYR A 117 2.05 -7.58 7.65
CA TYR A 117 0.81 -8.31 7.87
C TYR A 117 0.09 -8.63 6.55
N SER A 118 -0.01 -7.65 5.65
CA SER A 118 -0.58 -7.84 4.32
C SER A 118 0.17 -8.89 3.51
N LEU A 119 1.51 -8.80 3.42
CA LEU A 119 2.31 -9.67 2.56
C LEU A 119 2.43 -11.10 3.06
N PHE A 120 2.58 -11.29 4.38
CA PHE A 120 2.87 -12.61 4.95
C PHE A 120 1.63 -13.38 5.42
N PHE A 121 0.51 -12.69 5.69
CA PHE A 121 -0.70 -13.33 6.22
C PHE A 121 -1.90 -13.16 5.30
N LEU A 122 -2.29 -11.92 4.97
CA LEU A 122 -3.51 -11.68 4.19
C LEU A 122 -3.38 -12.12 2.74
N ARG A 123 -2.33 -11.65 2.04
CA ARG A 123 -2.13 -11.92 0.61
C ARG A 123 -2.06 -13.41 0.29
N PRO A 124 -1.30 -14.25 1.02
CA PRO A 124 -1.25 -15.68 0.73
C PRO A 124 -2.61 -16.35 0.89
N GLN A 125 -3.36 -16.02 1.95
CA GLN A 125 -4.69 -16.59 2.21
C GLN A 125 -5.71 -16.15 1.16
N MET A 126 -5.77 -14.85 0.86
CA MET A 126 -6.66 -14.33 -0.17
C MET A 126 -6.34 -14.91 -1.55
N ASN A 127 -5.05 -15.05 -1.91
CA ASN A 127 -4.66 -15.66 -3.18
C ASN A 127 -4.94 -17.17 -3.23
N ALA A 128 -4.94 -17.87 -2.09
CA ALA A 128 -5.38 -19.26 -2.03
C ALA A 128 -6.87 -19.36 -2.35
N HIS A 129 -7.72 -18.63 -1.64
CA HIS A 129 -9.18 -18.63 -1.88
C HIS A 129 -9.56 -18.13 -3.27
N LEU A 130 -8.84 -17.13 -3.81
CA LEU A 130 -9.08 -16.64 -5.17
C LEU A 130 -8.75 -17.71 -6.23
N ARG A 131 -7.68 -18.50 -6.03
CA ARG A 131 -7.34 -19.61 -6.92
C ARG A 131 -8.36 -20.74 -6.81
N GLU A 132 -8.73 -21.13 -5.59
CA GLU A 132 -9.78 -22.13 -5.36
C GLU A 132 -11.11 -21.72 -6.00
N PHE A 133 -11.50 -20.45 -5.87
CA PHE A 133 -12.67 -19.90 -6.53
C PHE A 133 -12.58 -20.05 -8.05
N HIS A 134 -11.48 -19.62 -8.67
CA HIS A 134 -11.32 -19.77 -10.12
C HIS A 134 -11.34 -21.23 -10.57
N ASP A 135 -10.65 -22.12 -9.86
CA ASP A 135 -10.58 -23.55 -10.19
C ASP A 135 -11.97 -24.20 -10.11
N HIS A 136 -12.76 -23.88 -9.07
CA HIS A 136 -14.13 -24.36 -8.92
C HIS A 136 -15.09 -23.76 -9.94
N ALA A 137 -14.97 -22.46 -10.23
CA ALA A 137 -15.80 -21.78 -11.21
C ALA A 137 -15.57 -22.31 -12.64
N LEU A 138 -14.30 -22.52 -13.03
CA LEU A 138 -13.93 -23.14 -14.30
C LEU A 138 -14.43 -24.59 -14.43
N ALA A 139 -14.57 -25.30 -13.31
CA ALA A 139 -15.07 -26.67 -13.28
C ALA A 139 -16.60 -26.79 -13.12
N GLY A 140 -17.34 -25.68 -13.16
CA GLY A 140 -18.79 -25.65 -12.97
C GLY A 140 -19.26 -26.04 -11.55
N ARG A 141 -18.36 -26.01 -10.56
CA ARG A 141 -18.64 -26.44 -9.18
C ARG A 141 -19.13 -25.28 -8.32
N ILE A 142 -20.33 -24.78 -8.63
CA ILE A 142 -20.89 -23.53 -8.10
C ILE A 142 -20.80 -23.42 -6.57
N ALA A 143 -21.31 -24.41 -5.83
CA ALA A 143 -21.35 -24.36 -4.37
C ALA A 143 -19.95 -24.24 -3.74
N GLN A 144 -18.92 -24.81 -4.37
CA GLN A 144 -17.55 -24.76 -3.88
C GLN A 144 -16.87 -23.44 -4.28
N ALA A 145 -17.18 -22.93 -5.47
CA ALA A 145 -16.77 -21.58 -5.89
C ALA A 145 -17.33 -20.52 -4.94
N ASP A 146 -18.62 -20.57 -4.62
CA ASP A 146 -19.27 -19.62 -3.71
C ASP A 146 -18.68 -19.70 -2.29
N ALA A 147 -18.36 -20.89 -1.80
CA ALA A 147 -17.69 -21.05 -0.52
C ALA A 147 -16.28 -20.41 -0.50
N ALA A 148 -15.48 -20.62 -1.56
CA ALA A 148 -14.16 -20.00 -1.70
C ALA A 148 -14.25 -18.47 -1.84
N ARG A 149 -15.23 -17.97 -2.59
CA ARG A 149 -15.54 -16.53 -2.70
C ARG A 149 -15.91 -15.94 -1.34
N ALA A 150 -16.79 -16.58 -0.59
CA ALA A 150 -17.16 -16.11 0.75
C ALA A 150 -15.96 -16.06 1.71
N ALA A 151 -15.04 -17.02 1.62
CA ALA A 151 -13.80 -17.01 2.40
C ALA A 151 -12.87 -15.86 1.99
N PHE A 152 -12.77 -15.56 0.69
CA PHE A 152 -12.05 -14.37 0.20
C PHE A 152 -12.68 -13.07 0.72
N ASP A 153 -14.00 -12.93 0.60
CA ASP A 153 -14.76 -11.74 1.01
C ASP A 153 -14.66 -11.49 2.52
N ALA A 154 -14.58 -12.56 3.33
CA ALA A 154 -14.35 -12.45 4.77
C ALA A 154 -13.00 -11.79 5.14
N LEU A 155 -11.99 -11.91 4.29
CA LEU A 155 -10.67 -11.28 4.48
C LEU A 155 -10.58 -9.86 3.88
N HIS A 156 -11.51 -9.49 3.00
CA HIS A 156 -11.50 -8.20 2.30
C HIS A 156 -11.51 -6.97 3.24
N PRO A 157 -12.29 -6.94 4.35
CA PRO A 157 -12.23 -5.84 5.32
C PRO A 157 -10.84 -5.70 5.96
N ALA A 158 -10.18 -6.82 6.30
CA ALA A 158 -8.85 -6.79 6.89
C ALA A 158 -7.81 -6.23 5.91
N ALA A 159 -7.88 -6.63 4.64
CA ALA A 159 -7.02 -6.08 3.58
C ALA A 159 -7.25 -4.57 3.36
N SER A 160 -8.52 -4.15 3.32
CA SER A 160 -8.90 -2.75 3.19
C SER A 160 -8.41 -1.90 4.36
N ASN A 161 -8.55 -2.41 5.58
CA ASN A 161 -8.05 -1.75 6.79
C ASN A 161 -6.52 -1.64 6.79
N ALA A 162 -5.80 -2.70 6.38
CA ALA A 162 -4.34 -2.68 6.29
C ALA A 162 -3.85 -1.62 5.28
N LEU A 163 -4.44 -1.56 4.08
CA LEU A 163 -4.11 -0.53 3.09
C LEU A 163 -4.44 0.88 3.58
N SER A 164 -5.57 1.05 4.29
CA SER A 164 -5.95 2.34 4.87
C SER A 164 -4.98 2.79 5.95
N LEU A 165 -4.55 1.88 6.83
CA LEU A 165 -3.54 2.15 7.86
C LEU A 165 -2.20 2.53 7.23
N ILE A 166 -1.77 1.84 6.17
CA ILE A 166 -0.57 2.21 5.40
C ILE A 166 -0.74 3.64 4.85
N ALA A 167 -1.84 3.94 4.16
CA ALA A 167 -2.07 5.27 3.57
C ALA A 167 -2.06 6.39 4.62
N ILE A 168 -2.74 6.20 5.76
CA ILE A 168 -2.77 7.16 6.86
C ILE A 168 -1.37 7.36 7.45
N ALA A 169 -0.64 6.28 7.71
CA ALA A 169 0.71 6.34 8.25
C ALA A 169 1.69 7.07 7.31
N LEU A 170 1.62 6.79 6.00
CA LEU A 170 2.43 7.48 5.00
C LEU A 170 2.04 8.96 4.87
N LEU A 171 0.75 9.29 4.95
CA LEU A 171 0.29 10.68 4.97
C LEU A 171 0.85 11.46 6.17
N ILE A 172 0.82 10.86 7.37
CA ILE A 172 1.42 11.44 8.58
C ILE A 172 2.92 11.68 8.36
N LEU A 173 3.64 10.71 7.79
CA LEU A 173 5.07 10.85 7.49
C LEU A 173 5.36 12.00 6.52
N VAL A 174 4.56 12.16 5.47
CA VAL A 174 4.69 13.26 4.51
C VAL A 174 4.48 14.61 5.21
N ILE A 175 3.37 14.75 5.95
CA ILE A 175 3.02 16.01 6.65
C ILE A 175 4.11 16.38 7.66
N VAL A 176 4.51 15.44 8.52
CA VAL A 176 5.56 15.69 9.53
C VAL A 176 6.92 15.94 8.87
N GLY A 177 7.22 15.27 7.75
CA GLY A 177 8.43 15.47 6.98
C GLY A 177 8.52 16.89 6.40
N ILE A 178 7.46 17.36 5.73
CA ILE A 178 7.36 18.72 5.19
C ILE A 178 7.46 19.75 6.32
N TRP A 179 6.70 19.56 7.40
CA TRP A 179 6.74 20.44 8.56
C TRP A 179 8.16 20.57 9.12
N SER A 180 8.85 19.43 9.32
CA SER A 180 10.21 19.42 9.87
C SER A 180 11.21 20.17 8.99
N LEU A 181 11.03 20.17 7.66
CA LEU A 181 11.87 20.93 6.73
C LEU A 181 11.56 22.43 6.76
N ALA A 182 10.27 22.80 6.92
CA ALA A 182 9.82 24.18 6.97
C ALA A 182 10.23 24.90 8.27
N THR A 183 10.37 24.17 9.38
CA THR A 183 10.72 24.73 10.69
C THR A 183 12.20 24.57 11.06
N ASP A 184 13.07 24.07 10.16
CA ASP A 184 14.50 23.91 10.47
C ASP A 184 15.18 25.30 10.50
N PRO A 185 15.79 25.74 11.62
CA PRO A 185 16.44 27.05 11.70
C PRO A 185 17.58 27.24 10.69
N HIS A 186 18.18 26.14 10.23
CA HIS A 186 19.30 26.18 9.29
C HIS A 186 18.90 26.40 7.83
N THR A 187 17.61 26.32 7.50
CA THR A 187 17.10 26.61 6.15
C THR A 187 16.59 28.04 5.99
N GLN A 188 16.53 28.83 7.06
CA GLN A 188 16.16 30.24 6.97
C GLN A 188 17.34 31.07 6.41
N PRO A 189 17.13 31.88 5.36
CA PRO A 189 18.17 32.76 4.84
C PRO A 189 18.60 33.71 5.95
N THR A 190 19.90 33.69 6.28
CA THR A 190 20.48 34.68 7.18
C THR A 190 20.22 36.05 6.55
N ALA A 191 19.38 36.86 7.19
CA ALA A 191 19.17 38.24 6.80
C ALA A 191 20.55 38.92 6.89
N GLN A 192 21.19 39.12 5.75
CA GLN A 192 22.42 39.90 5.66
C GLN A 192 22.03 41.35 5.92
N SER A 193 22.31 41.83 7.13
CA SER A 193 22.25 43.23 7.53
C SER A 193 23.47 43.99 7.04
#